data_AF-F7X3E4-F1
#
_entry.id   AF-F7X3E4-F1
#
_cell.length_a   1.000
_cell.length_b   1.000
_cell.length_c   1.000
_cell.angle_alpha   90.00
_cell.angle_beta   90.00
_cell.angle_gamma   90.00
#
_symmetry.space_group_name_H-M   'P 1'
#
loop_
_entity.id
_entity.type
_entity.pdbx_description
1 polymer ?
#
loop_
_entity_poly.entity_id
_entity_poly.type
_entity_poly.pdbx_seq_one_letter_code
_entity_poly.pdbx_strand_id
1 'polypeptide(L)' 'MRMPEYLAEHFDTGPDNLKSMRAFINEKAAAGYALHQVIERSPCQWVLIFRRNSAGC' A
#
# COMPACT_ATOMS: atom_id res chain seq x y z
N MET A 1 -20.19 -2.42 -4.81
CA MET A 1 -19.30 -1.90 -3.74
C MET A 1 -18.50 -0.74 -4.31
N ARG A 2 -18.56 0.45 -3.70
CA ARG A 2 -17.80 1.62 -4.17
C ARG A 2 -16.38 1.51 -3.62
N MET A 3 -15.36 1.46 -4.49
CA MET A 3 -13.96 1.43 -4.07
C MET A 3 -13.59 2.76 -3.40
N PRO A 4 -13.02 2.76 -2.19
CA PRO A 4 -12.65 3.98 -1.48
C PRO A 4 -11.55 4.74 -2.24
N GLU A 5 -11.52 6.06 -2.06
CA GLU A 5 -10.50 6.91 -2.69
C GLU A 5 -9.12 6.71 -2.05
N TYR A 6 -9.09 6.42 -0.75
CA TYR A 6 -7.89 6.11 0.00
C TYR A 6 -8.05 4.76 0.71
N LEU A 7 -6.98 3.98 0.70
CA LEU A 7 -6.87 2.71 1.40
C LEU A 7 -5.62 2.76 2.28
N ALA A 8 -5.76 2.57 3.59
CA ALA A 8 -4.64 2.47 4.50
C ALA A 8 -4.45 1.01 4.92
N GLU A 9 -3.31 0.43 4.58
CA GLU A 9 -2.98 -0.95 4.92
C GLU A 9 -1.82 -0.96 5.92
N HIS A 10 -1.99 -1.72 7.00
CA HIS A 10 -0.90 -1.99 7.93
C HIS A 10 0.00 -3.08 7.35
N PHE A 11 1.29 -2.80 7.33
CA PHE A 11 2.30 -3.73 6.83
C PHE A 11 3.37 -3.93 7.91
N ASP A 12 3.44 -5.14 8.45
CA ASP A 12 4.49 -5.51 9.38
C ASP A 12 5.63 -6.16 8.59
N THR A 13 6.79 -5.51 8.54
CA THR A 13 7.96 -5.96 7.79
C THR A 13 8.77 -7.04 8.49
N GLY A 14 8.37 -7.62 9.63
CA GLY A 14 9.11 -8.73 10.27
C GLY A 14 10.65 -8.66 10.13
N PRO A 15 11.36 -9.79 10.03
CA PRO A 15 12.79 -9.81 9.68
C PRO A 15 13.13 -10.04 8.18
N ASP A 16 12.16 -10.37 7.30
CA ASP A 16 12.45 -10.94 5.96
C ASP A 16 11.96 -10.11 4.74
N ASN A 17 11.48 -8.87 4.93
CA ASN A 17 10.21 -8.49 4.28
C ASN A 17 10.24 -7.29 3.29
N LEU A 18 11.42 -6.82 2.85
CA LEU A 18 11.51 -5.77 1.80
C LEU A 18 10.99 -6.27 0.44
N LYS A 19 11.21 -7.56 0.13
CA LYS A 19 10.72 -8.18 -1.11
C LYS A 19 9.20 -8.29 -1.13
N SER A 20 8.59 -8.50 0.04
CA SER A 20 7.13 -8.61 0.23
C SER A 20 6.43 -7.26 0.13
N MET A 21 7.02 -6.17 0.65
CA MET A 21 6.39 -4.84 0.57
C MET A 21 6.19 -4.39 -0.88
N ARG A 22 7.18 -4.63 -1.75
CA ARG A 22 7.07 -4.33 -3.17
C ARG A 22 6.07 -5.22 -3.90
N ALA A 23 5.99 -6.51 -3.54
CA ALA A 23 4.97 -7.41 -4.07
C ALA A 23 3.55 -6.95 -3.69
N PHE A 24 3.36 -6.52 -2.44
CA PHE A 24 2.10 -5.98 -1.93
C PHE A 24 1.69 -4.68 -2.65
N ILE A 25 2.64 -3.76 -2.87
CA ILE A 25 2.38 -2.54 -3.64
C ILE A 25 1.95 -2.88 -5.08
N ASN A 26 2.59 -3.85 -5.72
CA ASN A 26 2.22 -4.29 -7.07
C ASN A 26 0.82 -4.91 -7.12
N GLU A 27 0.42 -5.68 -6.09
CA GLU A 27 -0.94 -6.22 -5.97
C GLU A 27 -1.97 -5.10 -5.89
N LYS A 28 -1.73 -4.08 -5.04
CA LYS A 28 -2.62 -2.92 -4.94
C LYS A 28 -2.64 -2.09 -6.24
N ALA A 29 -1.51 -1.99 -6.94
CA ALA A 29 -1.44 -1.37 -8.26
C ALA A 29 -2.28 -2.10 -9.31
N ALA A 30 -2.25 -3.44 -9.33
CA ALA A 30 -3.10 -4.25 -10.19
C ALA A 30 -4.60 -4.09 -9.84
N ALA A 31 -4.92 -3.83 -8.56
CA ALA A 31 -6.27 -3.48 -8.11
C ALA A 31 -6.67 -2.02 -8.42
N GLY A 32 -5.81 -1.23 -9.06
CA GLY A 32 -6.08 0.16 -9.45
C GLY A 32 -5.76 1.19 -8.37
N TYR A 33 -4.84 0.90 -7.45
CA TYR A 33 -4.37 1.84 -6.44
C TYR A 33 -2.88 2.17 -6.59
N ALA A 34 -2.53 3.44 -6.51
CA ALA A 34 -1.15 3.89 -6.46
C ALA A 34 -0.72 4.11 -4.99
N LEU A 35 0.50 3.71 -4.63
CA LEU A 35 1.06 4.06 -3.33
C LEU A 35 1.20 5.59 -3.24
N HIS A 36 0.58 6.19 -2.23
CA HIS A 36 0.56 7.63 -2.01
C HIS A 36 1.52 8.05 -0.91
N GLN A 37 1.54 7.31 0.20
CA GLN A 37 2.41 7.61 1.34
C GLN A 37 2.79 6.33 2.09
N VAL A 38 3.97 6.36 2.70
CA VAL A 38 4.47 5.31 3.60
C VAL A 38 4.77 5.97 4.93
N ILE A 39 4.18 5.48 6.01
CA ILE A 39 4.39 5.99 7.36
C ILE A 39 5.07 4.90 8.18
N GLU A 40 6.30 5.15 8.62
CA GLU A 40 6.98 4.29 9.59
C GLU A 40 6.37 4.52 10.99
N ARG A 41 5.92 3.43 11.64
CA ARG A 41 5.39 3.47 13.01
C ARG A 41 6.37 2.88 14.03
N SER A 42 7.18 1.92 13.62
CA SER A 42 8.15 1.19 14.44
C SER A 42 9.15 0.50 13.51
N PRO A 43 10.31 0.00 14.00
CA PRO A 43 11.37 -0.59 13.17
C PRO A 43 10.91 -1.71 12.22
N CYS A 44 9.76 -2.33 12.49
CA CYS A 44 9.15 -3.34 11.63
C CYS A 44 7.70 -3.02 11.26
N GLN A 45 7.16 -1.84 11.57
CA GLN A 45 5.74 -1.54 11.35
C GLN A 45 5.56 -0.32 10.47
N TRP A 46 4.79 -0.50 9.41
CA TRP A 46 4.54 0.51 8.40
C TRP A 46 3.04 0.62 8.15
N VAL A 47 2.61 1.82 7.80
CA VAL A 47 1.29 2.06 7.23
C VAL A 47 1.49 2.52 5.81
N LEU A 48 0.98 1.74 4.87
CA LEU A 48 1.00 2.03 3.44
C LEU A 48 -0.33 2.66 3.08
N ILE A 49 -0.32 3.94 2.74
CA ILE A 49 -1.50 4.65 2.26
C ILE A 49 -1.48 4.61 0.75
N PHE A 50 -2.50 3.98 0.20
CA PHE A 50 -2.77 3.90 -1.21
C PHE A 50 -3.89 4.86 -1.58
N ARG A 51 -3.73 5.44 -2.76
CA ARG A 51 -4.70 6.31 -3.42
C ARG A 51 -5.29 5.52 -4.58
N ARG A 52 -6.59 5.56 -4.76
CA ARG A 52 -7.21 5.04 -5.97
C ARG A 52 -6.61 5.76 -7.16
N ASN A 53 -6.05 5.00 -8.09
CA ASN A 53 -5.66 5.54 -9.38
C ASN A 53 -6.99 5.91 -10.05
N SER A 54 -7.36 7.18 -9.96
CA SER A 54 -8.36 7.73 -10.85
C SER A 54 -7.76 7.53 -12.23
N ALA A 55 -8.16 6.45 -12.90
CA ALA A 55 -8.01 6.35 -14.34
C ALA A 55 -8.74 7.59 -14.87
N GLY A 56 -7.99 8.68 -15.01
CA GLY A 56 -8.39 9.79 -15.84
C GLY A 56 -8.60 9.20 -17.22
N CYS A 57 -9.80 9.39 -17.72
CA CYS A 57 -10.23 9.06 -19.08
C CYS A 57 -9.17 9.38 -20.13
#